data_AF-A0A3E0L9W4-F1
#
_entry.id   AF-A0A3E0L9W4-F1
#
_cell.length_a   1.000
_cell.length_b   1.000
_cell.length_c   1.000
_cell.angle_alpha   90.00
_cell.angle_beta   90.00
_cell.angle_gamma   90.00
#
_symmetry.space_group_name_H-M   'P 1'
#
loop_
_entity.id
_entity.type
_entity.pdbx_description
1 polymer ?
#
loop_
_entity_poly.entity_id
_entity_poly.type
_entity_poly.pdbx_seq_one_letter_code
_entity_poly.pdbx_strand_id
1 'polypeptide(L)' 'MEAIEFRTVIHDGQVSVPPRYSSRWEGKMIRVIVLDDSEIVPDSSQKTEKTMFEAISLNTRGFRFDRDEANAR' A
#
# COMPACT_ATOMS: atom_id res chain seq x y z
N MET A 1 1.96 -19.91 14.86
CA MET A 1 2.25 -18.54 15.31
C MET A 1 0.97 -17.74 15.20
N GLU A 2 0.70 -16.85 16.16
CA GLU A 2 -0.48 -15.98 16.17
C GLU A 2 -0.03 -14.52 16.15
N ALA A 3 -0.82 -13.65 15.53
CA ALA A 3 -0.51 -12.22 15.42
C ALA A 3 -1.75 -11.39 15.80
N ILE A 4 -1.50 -10.19 16.33
CA ILE A 4 -2.52 -9.16 16.53
C ILE A 4 -2.10 -7.92 15.74
N GLU A 5 -3.07 -7.25 15.15
CA GLU A 5 -2.87 -5.98 14.46
C GLU A 5 -3.66 -4.89 15.17
N PHE A 6 -3.01 -3.76 15.44
CA PHE A 6 -3.65 -2.58 15.98
C PHE A 6 -2.86 -1.33 15.58
N ARG A 7 -3.57 -0.20 15.45
CA ARG A 7 -2.97 1.11 15.24
C ARG A 7 -2.73 1.80 16.58
N THR A 8 -1.54 2.36 16.76
CA THR A 8 -1.18 3.18 17.91
C THR A 8 -0.12 4.19 17.50
N VAL A 9 0.07 5.21 18.33
CA VAL A 9 1.20 6.13 18.23
C VAL A 9 2.32 5.62 19.13
N ILE A 10 3.56 5.72 18.65
CA ILE A 10 4.75 5.42 19.45
C ILE A 10 5.05 6.65 20.31
N HIS A 11 5.08 6.48 21.63
CA HIS A 11 5.44 7.53 22.58
C HIS A 11 6.73 7.14 23.29
N ASP A 12 7.74 8.02 23.30
CA ASP A 12 9.02 7.81 23.98
C ASP A 12 9.72 6.47 23.61
N GLY A 13 9.58 6.05 22.35
CA GLY A 13 10.12 4.78 21.85
C GLY A 13 9.36 3.53 22.32
N GLN A 14 8.22 3.68 23.00
CA GLN A 14 7.39 2.58 23.49
C GLN A 14 6.14 2.39 22.64
N VAL A 15 5.86 1.12 22.31
CA VAL A 15 4.59 0.69 21.69
C VAL A 15 3.70 0.12 22.80
N SER A 16 2.63 0.83 23.15
CA SER A 16 1.67 0.34 24.13
C SER A 16 0.71 -0.66 23.50
N VAL A 17 0.67 -1.88 24.05
CA VAL A 17 -0.32 -2.89 23.65
C VAL A 17 -1.68 -2.53 24.25
N PRO A 18 -2.76 -2.44 23.46
CA PRO A 18 -4.08 -2.12 23.98
C PRO A 18 -4.54 -3.10 25.08
N PRO A 19 -5.20 -2.62 26.16
CA PRO A 19 -5.58 -3.45 27.31
C PRO A 19 -6.37 -4.72 26.98
N ARG A 20 -7.19 -4.66 25.91
CA ARG A 20 -7.96 -5.80 25.39
C ARG A 20 -7.11 -7.00 24.98
N TYR A 21 -5.82 -6.79 24.74
CA TYR A 21 -4.86 -7.84 24.39
C TYR A 21 -3.88 -8.15 25.52
N SER A 22 -3.73 -7.29 26.54
CA SER A 22 -2.70 -7.42 27.58
C SER A 22 -2.72 -8.78 28.29
N SER A 23 -3.89 -9.25 28.75
CA SER A 23 -4.01 -10.54 29.46
C SER A 23 -3.47 -11.75 28.66
N ARG A 24 -3.48 -11.68 27.33
CA ARG A 24 -3.03 -12.75 26.45
C ARG A 24 -1.54 -12.68 26.13
N TRP A 25 -0.95 -11.48 26.11
CA TRP A 25 0.40 -11.22 25.57
C TRP A 25 1.40 -10.78 26.63
N GLU A 26 0.95 -10.38 27.81
CA GLU A 26 1.80 -10.01 28.95
C GLU A 26 2.77 -11.14 29.33
N GLY A 27 4.03 -10.80 29.61
CA GLY A 27 5.07 -11.75 30.00
C GLY A 27 5.54 -12.72 28.91
N LYS A 28 5.02 -12.62 27.66
CA LYS A 28 5.45 -13.48 26.55
C LYS A 28 6.52 -12.80 25.71
N MET A 29 7.44 -13.60 25.18
CA MET A 29 8.35 -13.14 24.15
C MET A 29 7.59 -12.98 22.83
N ILE A 30 7.56 -11.76 22.30
CA ILE A 30 6.81 -11.42 21.08
C ILE A 30 7.75 -10.83 20.01
N ARG A 31 7.32 -10.92 18.74
CA ARG A 31 7.94 -10.21 17.62
C ARG A 31 7.01 -9.07 17.21
N VAL A 32 7.55 -7.86 17.09
CA VAL A 32 6.81 -6.65 16.71
C VAL A 32 7.21 -6.26 15.28
N ILE A 33 6.22 -5.94 14.44
CA ILE A 33 6.40 -5.35 13.12
C ILE A 33 5.80 -3.95 13.20
N VAL A 34 6.57 -2.93 12.84
CA VAL A 34 6.12 -1.53 12.81
C VAL A 34 5.88 -1.16 11.34
N LEU A 35 4.66 -0.72 11.04
CA LEU A 35 4.27 -0.19 9.74
C LEU A 35 4.00 1.31 9.92
N ASP A 36 4.66 2.14 9.13
CA ASP A 36 4.42 3.58 9.12
C ASP A 36 3.18 3.86 8.26
N ASP A 37 2.05 4.08 8.95
CA ASP A 37 0.75 4.44 8.38
C ASP A 37 0.55 5.97 8.35
N SER A 38 1.61 6.76 8.61
CA SER A 38 1.55 8.18 8.32
C SER A 38 1.12 8.33 6.87
N GLU A 39 0.03 9.06 6.63
CA GLU A 39 -0.26 9.48 5.26
C GLU A 39 1.05 10.04 4.73
N ILE A 40 1.50 9.55 3.59
CA ILE A 40 2.53 10.22 2.80
C ILE A 40 1.92 11.59 2.55
N VAL A 41 2.13 12.54 3.46
CA VAL A 41 1.92 13.94 3.17
C VAL A 41 2.96 14.14 2.10
N PRO A 42 2.58 14.29 0.82
CA PRO A 42 3.57 14.59 -0.18
C PRO A 42 4.25 15.84 0.34
N ASP A 43 5.54 15.72 0.61
CA ASP A 43 6.38 16.85 0.93
C ASP A 43 6.00 17.94 -0.09
N SER A 44 5.52 19.10 0.35
CA SER A 44 5.04 20.13 -0.60
C SER A 44 6.19 20.63 -1.49
N SER A 45 7.41 20.18 -1.23
CA SER A 45 8.61 20.35 -2.04
C SER A 45 8.87 19.25 -3.08
N GLN A 46 8.23 18.08 -2.97
CA GLN A 46 8.22 17.09 -4.03
C GLN A 46 7.05 17.39 -4.97
N LYS A 47 7.37 18.06 -6.08
CA LYS A 47 6.56 18.01 -7.29
C LYS A 47 6.43 16.53 -7.69
N THR A 48 5.49 15.82 -7.09
CA THR A 48 4.91 14.64 -7.71
C THR A 48 4.17 15.19 -8.90
N GLU A 49 4.87 15.29 -10.04
CA GLU A 49 4.23 15.41 -11.32
C GLU A 49 3.22 14.28 -11.36
N LYS A 50 1.95 14.64 -11.18
CA LYS A 50 0.85 13.76 -11.54
C LYS A 50 1.06 13.54 -13.03
N THR A 51 1.79 12.50 -13.41
CA THR A 51 1.69 11.92 -14.73
C THR A 51 0.29 11.36 -14.79
N MET A 52 -0.67 12.25 -15.03
CA MET A 52 -2.00 11.87 -15.47
C MET A 52 -1.73 11.13 -16.77
N PHE A 53 -2.06 9.85 -16.80
CA PHE A 53 -2.11 9.13 -18.06
C PHE A 53 -3.11 9.88 -18.94
N GLU A 54 -2.63 10.49 -20.02
CA GLU A 54 -3.50 11.14 -20.99
C GLU A 54 -4.37 10.05 -21.62
N ALA A 55 -5.68 10.10 -21.34
CA ALA A 55 -6.63 9.19 -21.95
C ALA A 55 -6.76 9.56 -23.43
N ILE A 56 -6.10 8.78 -24.30
CA ILE A 56 -6.28 8.94 -25.74
C ILE A 56 -7.52 8.15 -26.18
N SER A 57 -8.42 8.83 -26.89
CA SER A 57 -9.53 8.19 -27.58
C SER A 57 -9.12 7.97 -29.03
N LEU A 58 -8.99 6.70 -29.44
CA LEU A 58 -8.67 6.34 -30.81
C LEU A 58 -9.95 5.98 -31.55
N ASN A 59 -10.19 6.63 -32.70
CA ASN A 59 -11.27 6.24 -33.59
C ASN A 59 -10.86 5.01 -34.40
N THR A 60 -11.36 3.84 -33.99
CA THR A 60 -11.03 2.55 -34.60
C THR A 60 -12.02 2.15 -35.71
N ARG A 61 -12.93 3.04 -36.12
CA ARG A 61 -13.92 2.71 -37.16
C ARG A 61 -13.22 2.46 -38.49
N GLY A 62 -13.26 1.21 -38.95
CA GLY A 62 -12.62 0.77 -40.20
C GLY A 62 -11.31 0.01 -40.00
N PHE A 63 -10.73 0.03 -38.79
CA PHE A 63 -9.60 -0.84 -38.46
C PHE A 63 -10.10 -2.27 -38.25
N ARG A 64 -9.43 -3.24 -38.86
CA ARG A 64 -9.68 -4.67 -38.67
C ARG A 64 -8.39 -5.32 -38.20
N PHE A 65 -8.52 -6.19 -37.21
CA PHE A 65 -7.41 -6.94 -36.67
C PHE A 65 -7.10 -8.12 -37.60
N ASP A 66 -5.90 -8.14 -38.18
CA ASP A 66 -5.42 -9.31 -38.92
C ASP A 66 -4.85 -10.33 -37.93
N ARG A 67 -5.61 -11.41 -37.74
CA ARG A 67 -5.27 -12.46 -36.78
C ARG A 67 -4.13 -13.35 -37.29
N ASP A 68 -3.98 -13.50 -38.59
CA ASP A 68 -3.03 -14.44 -39.17
C ASP A 68 -1.62 -13.86 -39.11
N GLU A 69 -1.47 -12.56 -39.41
CA GLU A 69 -0.20 -11.84 -39.25
C GLU A 69 0.23 -11.74 -37.78
N ALA A 70 -0.71 -11.51 -36.87
CA ALA A 70 -0.41 -11.35 -35.45
C ALA A 70 0.09 -12.64 -34.78
N ASN A 71 -0.37 -13.81 -35.22
CA ASN A 71 0.03 -15.12 -34.69
C ASN A 71 1.27 -15.72 -35.38
N ALA A 72 1.84 -15.03 -36.37
CA ALA A 72 3.03 -15.50 -37.09
C ALA A 72 4.36 -15.22 -36.33
N ARG A 73 4.29 -14.85 -35.03
CA ARG A 73 5.45 -14.55 -34.16
C ARG A 73 5.60 -15.58 -33.05
#